data_AF-K2B8B5-F1
#
_entry.id   AF-K2B8B5-F1
#
_cell.length_a   1.000
_cell.length_b   1.000
_cell.length_c   1.000
_cell.angle_alpha   90.00
_cell.angle_beta   90.00
_cell.angle_gamma   90.00
#
_symmetry.space_group_name_H-M   'P 1'
#
loop_
_entity.id
_entity.type
_entity.pdbx_description
1 polymer ?
#
loop_
_entity_poly.entity_id
_entity_poly.type
_entity_poly.pdbx_seq_one_letter_code
_entity_poly.pdbx_strand_id
1 'polypeptide(L)'
;MIKIASFYSKTNIIYFVAAIISLFLSTWISYRESVINPDAICYLLSAEEISRGGLNAAMNLCPQAIWPFFSYLVYLFAQLTSASYLLSANFLDAIFTLISVITFIAIVHELGGTRRGLCFAAMVILLSHEFNAIRQYIVRDHGFWA
;
A
#
# COMPACT_ATOMS: atom_id res chain seq x y z
N MET A 1 -20.57 29.25 -10.30
CA MET A 1 -19.19 28.73 -10.39
C MET A 1 -18.42 28.73 -9.06
N ILE A 2 -18.39 29.82 -8.27
CA ILE A 2 -17.56 29.92 -7.04
C ILE A 2 -17.87 28.85 -5.97
N LYS A 3 -19.15 28.48 -5.77
CA LYS A 3 -19.55 27.44 -4.81
C LYS A 3 -19.06 26.03 -5.16
N ILE A 4 -18.93 25.72 -6.45
CA ILE A 4 -18.51 24.40 -6.93
C ILE A 4 -17.01 24.23 -6.66
N ALA A 5 -16.18 25.21 -7.03
CA ALA A 5 -14.73 25.18 -6.74
C ALA A 5 -14.42 25.08 -5.23
N SER A 6 -15.18 25.79 -4.39
CA SER A 6 -15.07 25.69 -2.93
C SER A 6 -15.46 24.31 -2.39
N PHE A 7 -16.46 23.66 -2.97
CA PHE A 7 -16.88 22.32 -2.59
C PHE A 7 -15.81 21.28 -2.95
N TYR A 8 -15.28 21.32 -4.18
CA TYR A 8 -14.18 20.44 -4.60
C TYR A 8 -12.93 20.62 -3.73
N SER A 9 -12.55 21.86 -3.41
CA SER A 9 -11.43 22.15 -2.50
C SER A 9 -11.63 21.55 -1.09
N LYS A 10 -12.86 21.60 -0.56
CA LYS A 10 -13.20 21.03 0.76
C LYS A 10 -13.32 19.51 0.79
N THR A 11 -13.47 18.88 -0.37
CA THR A 11 -13.43 17.42 -0.49
C THR A 11 -12.00 16.94 -0.67
N ASN A 12 -11.17 17.66 -1.44
CA ASN A 12 -9.75 17.36 -1.63
C ASN A 12 -8.97 17.33 -0.31
N ILE A 13 -9.31 18.19 0.66
CA ILE A 13 -8.67 18.15 1.99
C ILE A 13 -8.92 16.83 2.73
N ILE A 14 -10.05 16.17 2.50
CA ILE A 14 -10.36 14.88 3.14
C ILE A 14 -9.43 13.81 2.58
N TYR A 15 -9.29 13.74 1.25
CA TYR A 15 -8.35 12.83 0.61
C TYR A 15 -6.92 13.08 1.05
N PHE A 16 -6.49 14.33 1.11
CA PHE A 16 -5.15 14.70 1.53
C PHE A 16 -4.85 14.29 2.98
N VAL A 17 -5.77 14.60 3.90
CA VAL A 17 -5.64 14.21 5.30
C VAL A 17 -5.65 12.69 5.45
N ALA A 18 -6.55 12.00 4.76
CA ALA A 18 -6.60 10.53 4.78
C ALA A 18 -5.31 9.91 4.23
N ALA A 19 -4.72 10.52 3.20
CA ALA A 19 -3.46 10.08 2.64
C ALA A 19 -2.31 10.19 3.63
N ILE A 20 -2.18 11.35 4.28
CA ILE A 20 -1.15 11.58 5.31
C ILE A 20 -1.32 10.60 6.47
N ILE A 21 -2.54 10.42 6.97
CA ILE A 21 -2.80 9.49 8.08
C ILE A 21 -2.46 8.06 7.66
N SER A 22 -2.86 7.61 6.46
CA SER A 22 -2.55 6.26 5.98
C SER A 22 -1.04 6.03 5.87
N LEU A 23 -0.30 6.98 5.30
CA LEU A 23 1.17 6.88 5.19
C LEU A 23 1.84 6.89 6.57
N PHE A 24 1.36 7.74 7.48
CA PHE A 24 1.85 7.79 8.85
C PHE A 24 1.62 6.45 9.57
N LEU A 25 0.42 5.87 9.46
CA LEU A 25 0.10 4.57 10.07
C LEU A 25 0.98 3.45 9.50
N SER A 26 1.12 3.36 8.17
CA SER A 26 2.02 2.35 7.57
C SER A 26 3.46 2.52 8.03
N THR A 27 4.00 3.73 7.97
CA THR A 27 5.39 3.98 8.40
C THR A 27 5.60 3.68 9.88
N TRP A 28 4.64 4.07 10.73
CA TRP A 28 4.68 3.81 12.17
C TRP A 28 4.70 2.31 12.48
N ILE A 29 3.82 1.54 11.83
CA ILE A 29 3.72 0.09 12.05
C ILE A 29 4.97 -0.62 11.52
N SER A 30 5.38 -0.33 10.28
CA SER A 30 6.59 -0.92 9.68
C SER A 30 7.86 -0.62 10.50
N TYR A 31 7.95 0.55 11.14
CA TYR A 31 9.09 0.89 12.01
C TYR A 31 9.08 0.12 13.35
N ARG A 32 7.90 -0.25 13.84
CA ARG A 32 7.74 -1.00 15.10
C ARG A 32 7.96 -2.49 14.92
N GLU A 33 7.79 -3.00 13.71
CA GLU A 33 7.94 -4.41 13.43
C GLU A 33 9.42 -4.79 13.34
N SER A 34 9.86 -5.69 14.22
CA SER A 34 11.26 -6.11 14.30
C SER A 34 11.53 -7.43 13.56
N VAL A 35 10.47 -8.18 13.25
CA VAL A 35 10.55 -9.49 12.61
C VAL A 35 9.66 -9.49 11.38
N ILE A 36 10.24 -9.78 10.22
CA ILE A 36 9.48 -9.90 8.98
C ILE A 36 8.63 -11.18 9.00
N ASN A 37 7.43 -11.10 8.42
CA ASN A 37 6.57 -12.28 8.27
C ASN A 37 7.19 -13.31 7.32
N PRO A 38 6.85 -14.61 7.45
CA PRO A 38 7.42 -15.67 6.61
C PRO A 38 7.28 -15.44 5.10
N ASP A 39 6.14 -14.91 4.65
CA ASP A 39 5.93 -14.61 3.22
C ASP A 39 6.86 -13.51 2.71
N ALA A 40 7.23 -12.55 3.56
CA ALA A 40 8.18 -11.50 3.22
C ALA A 40 9.53 -12.07 2.80
N ILE A 41 9.99 -13.13 3.48
CA ILE A 41 11.26 -13.79 3.15
C ILE A 41 11.24 -14.24 1.68
N CYS A 42 10.15 -14.88 1.27
CA CYS A 42 9.92 -15.28 -0.10
C CYS A 42 9.92 -14.10 -1.08
N TYR A 43 9.19 -13.03 -0.77
CA TYR A 43 9.09 -11.88 -1.66
C TYR A 43 10.43 -11.15 -1.83
N LEU A 44 11.19 -10.99 -0.75
CA LEU A 44 12.48 -10.30 -0.74
C LEU A 44 13.58 -11.13 -1.44
N LEU A 45 13.66 -12.44 -1.16
CA LEU A 45 14.60 -13.34 -1.85
C LEU A 45 14.26 -13.45 -3.34
N SER A 46 12.98 -13.51 -3.70
CA SER A 46 12.56 -13.51 -5.10
C SER A 46 12.96 -12.19 -5.79
N ALA A 47 12.81 -11.05 -5.14
CA ALA A 47 13.27 -9.75 -5.67
C ALA A 47 14.79 -9.72 -5.88
N GLU A 48 15.57 -10.30 -4.96
CA GLU A 48 17.01 -10.45 -5.10
C GLU A 48 17.39 -11.40 -6.25
N GLU A 49 16.70 -12.52 -6.38
CA GLU A 49 16.96 -13.52 -7.42
C GLU A 49 16.66 -12.99 -8.84
N ILE A 50 15.68 -12.08 -8.99
CA ILE A 50 15.41 -11.40 -10.26
C ILE A 50 16.67 -10.69 -10.77
N SER A 51 17.52 -10.14 -9.88
CA SER A 51 18.76 -9.47 -10.27
C SER A 51 19.88 -10.42 -10.74
N ARG A 52 19.80 -11.71 -10.37
CA ARG A 52 20.85 -12.72 -10.62
C ARG A 52 20.44 -13.74 -11.68
N GLY A 53 19.34 -14.44 -11.45
CA GLY A 53 18.84 -15.54 -12.27
C GLY A 53 17.63 -15.16 -13.14
N GLY A 54 17.15 -13.93 -13.03
CA GLY A 54 15.99 -13.43 -13.76
C GLY A 54 14.66 -13.95 -13.21
N LEU A 55 13.57 -13.55 -13.85
CA LEU A 55 12.20 -13.84 -13.40
C LEU A 55 11.90 -15.34 -13.25
N ASN A 56 12.36 -16.18 -14.19
CA ASN A 56 12.11 -17.62 -14.12
C ASN A 56 12.77 -18.29 -12.92
N ALA A 57 14.02 -17.92 -12.59
CA ALA A 57 14.69 -18.47 -11.40
C ALA A 57 13.96 -18.02 -10.13
N ALA A 58 13.60 -16.74 -10.06
CA ALA A 58 12.88 -16.16 -8.93
C ALA A 58 11.53 -16.83 -8.67
N MET A 59 10.78 -17.19 -9.73
CA MET A 59 9.48 -17.87 -9.62
C MET A 59 9.56 -19.29 -9.05
N ASN A 60 10.73 -19.94 -9.16
CA ASN A 60 10.95 -21.29 -8.67
C ASN A 60 11.52 -21.33 -7.23
N LEU A 61 11.75 -20.17 -6.61
CA LEU A 61 12.43 -20.08 -5.32
C LEU A 61 11.56 -20.57 -4.15
N CYS A 62 10.26 -20.26 -4.17
CA CYS A 62 9.30 -20.73 -3.19
C CYS A 62 7.84 -20.61 -3.70
N PRO A 63 6.84 -21.22 -3.03
CA PRO A 63 5.45 -21.23 -3.51
C PRO A 63 4.85 -19.84 -3.74
N GLN A 64 5.16 -18.87 -2.87
CA GLN A 64 4.66 -17.49 -2.95
C GLN A 64 5.26 -16.74 -4.14
N ALA A 65 6.47 -17.12 -4.57
CA ALA A 65 7.20 -16.47 -5.66
C ALA A 65 6.69 -16.84 -7.06
N ILE A 66 5.82 -17.85 -7.18
CA ILE A 66 5.15 -18.24 -8.44
C ILE A 66 4.43 -17.03 -9.08
N TRP A 67 4.01 -16.06 -8.27
CA TRP A 67 3.42 -14.80 -8.73
C TRP A 67 4.42 -13.66 -8.55
N PRO A 68 5.33 -13.45 -9.50
CA PRO A 68 6.51 -12.62 -9.28
C PRO A 68 6.21 -11.12 -9.30
N PHE A 69 4.97 -10.70 -9.57
CA PHE A 69 4.63 -9.31 -9.82
C PHE A 69 5.03 -8.40 -8.65
N PHE A 70 4.68 -8.77 -7.42
CA PHE A 70 5.05 -7.99 -6.24
C PHE A 70 6.57 -7.91 -6.06
N SER A 71 7.26 -9.05 -6.09
CA SER A 71 8.73 -9.11 -6.01
C SER A 71 9.44 -8.37 -7.14
N TYR A 72 8.85 -8.35 -8.33
CA TYR A 72 9.37 -7.60 -9.48
C TYR A 72 9.23 -6.09 -9.26
N LEU A 73 8.12 -5.62 -8.70
CA LEU A 73 7.98 -4.20 -8.31
C LEU A 73 8.97 -3.82 -7.21
N VAL A 74 9.15 -4.68 -6.20
CA VAL A 74 10.17 -4.49 -5.14
C VAL A 74 11.56 -4.38 -5.75
N TYR A 75 11.90 -5.29 -6.67
CA TYR A 75 13.16 -5.26 -7.42
C TYR A 75 13.32 -3.95 -8.19
N LEU A 76 12.35 -3.57 -9.03
CA LEU A 76 12.43 -2.36 -9.83
C LEU A 76 12.58 -1.11 -8.97
N PHE A 77 11.81 -1.01 -7.88
CA PHE A 77 11.90 0.14 -6.98
C PHE A 77 13.27 0.21 -6.29
N ALA A 78 13.80 -0.93 -5.83
CA ALA A 78 15.13 -1.01 -5.24
C ALA A 78 16.23 -0.58 -6.23
N GLN A 79 16.12 -1.00 -7.50
CA GLN A 79 17.08 -0.60 -8.54
C GLN A 79 17.01 0.90 -8.87
N LEU A 80 15.80 1.48 -8.92
CA LEU A 80 15.61 2.90 -9.24
C LEU A 80 16.04 3.84 -8.11
N THR A 81 15.93 3.39 -6.85
CA THR A 81 16.17 4.23 -5.66
C THR A 81 17.45 3.88 -4.91
N SER A 82 18.11 2.78 -5.27
CA SER A 82 19.22 2.17 -4.51
C SER A 82 18.86 1.85 -3.06
N ALA A 83 17.56 1.71 -2.76
CA ALA A 83 17.07 1.30 -1.45
C ALA A 83 17.22 -0.21 -1.22
N SER A 84 17.20 -0.64 0.04
CA SER A 84 17.14 -2.07 0.37
C SER A 84 15.80 -2.67 -0.07
N TYR A 85 15.78 -3.96 -0.44
CA TYR A 85 14.53 -4.64 -0.81
C TYR A 85 13.47 -4.56 0.30
N LEU A 86 13.89 -4.59 1.57
CA LEU A 86 12.99 -4.44 2.72
C LEU A 86 12.32 -3.07 2.74
N LEU A 87 13.08 -1.99 2.53
CA LEU A 87 12.53 -0.64 2.49
C LEU A 87 11.61 -0.46 1.28
N SER A 88 12.01 -1.00 0.13
CA SER A 88 11.22 -0.99 -1.10
C SER A 88 9.87 -1.69 -0.93
N ALA A 89 9.86 -2.86 -0.27
CA ALA A 89 8.63 -3.61 0.00
C ALA A 89 7.69 -2.86 0.95
N ASN A 90 8.20 -2.37 2.10
CA ASN A 90 7.42 -1.56 3.03
C ASN A 90 6.85 -0.29 2.36
N PHE A 91 7.63 0.35 1.50
CA PHE A 91 7.19 1.52 0.76
C PHE A 91 6.05 1.17 -0.20
N LEU A 92 6.20 0.11 -1.00
CA LEU A 92 5.17 -0.32 -1.94
C LEU A 92 3.87 -0.71 -1.21
N ASP A 93 3.96 -1.45 -0.10
CA ASP A 93 2.80 -1.80 0.71
C ASP A 93 2.10 -0.56 1.28
N ALA A 94 2.87 0.43 1.76
CA ALA A 94 2.32 1.71 2.20
C ALA A 94 1.58 2.45 1.07
N ILE A 95 2.13 2.43 -0.15
CA ILE A 95 1.50 3.04 -1.33
C ILE A 95 0.23 2.29 -1.74
N PHE A 96 0.26 0.97 -1.79
CA PHE A 96 -0.94 0.18 -2.13
C PHE A 96 -2.04 0.32 -1.08
N THR A 97 -1.66 0.34 0.20
CA THR A 97 -2.62 0.63 1.28
C THR A 97 -3.21 2.03 1.13
N LEU A 98 -2.39 3.03 0.78
CA LEU A 98 -2.86 4.38 0.49
C LEU A 98 -3.85 4.40 -0.68
N ILE A 99 -3.54 3.72 -1.79
CA ILE A 99 -4.44 3.62 -2.95
C ILE A 99 -5.78 3.03 -2.52
N SER A 100 -5.78 1.93 -1.76
CA SER A 100 -6.99 1.33 -1.20
C SER A 100 -7.82 2.34 -0.38
N VAL A 101 -7.17 3.12 0.50
CA VAL A 101 -7.84 4.17 1.30
C VAL A 101 -8.49 5.23 0.41
N ILE A 102 -7.77 5.73 -0.59
CA ILE A 102 -8.27 6.77 -1.50
C ILE A 102 -9.40 6.24 -2.37
N THR A 103 -9.25 5.03 -2.93
CA THR A 103 -10.25 4.35 -3.75
C THR A 103 -11.53 4.11 -2.97
N PHE A 104 -11.45 3.68 -1.70
CA PHE A 104 -12.64 3.53 -0.86
C PHE A 104 -13.41 4.85 -0.67
N ILE A 105 -12.70 5.94 -0.33
CA ILE A 105 -13.32 7.26 -0.18
C ILE A 105 -13.89 7.74 -1.53
N ALA A 106 -13.21 7.48 -2.64
CA ALA A 106 -13.67 7.79 -4.00
C ALA A 106 -14.95 7.05 -4.38
N ILE A 107 -15.05 5.75 -4.07
CA ILE A 107 -16.28 4.98 -4.28
C ILE A 107 -17.44 5.62 -3.51
N VAL A 108 -17.26 5.95 -2.22
CA VAL A 108 -18.32 6.60 -1.44
C VAL A 108 -18.71 7.96 -2.01
N HIS A 109 -17.74 8.72 -2.53
CA HIS A 109 -18.01 10.00 -3.17
C HIS A 109 -18.84 9.85 -4.46
N GLU A 110 -18.47 8.89 -5.31
CA GLU A 110 -19.16 8.63 -6.57
C GLU A 110 -20.59 8.12 -6.35
N LEU A 111 -20.83 7.38 -5.27
CA LEU A 111 -22.16 6.95 -4.84
C LEU A 111 -23.02 8.07 -4.22
N GLY A 112 -22.59 9.34 -4.31
CA GLY A 112 -23.33 10.51 -3.83
C GLY A 112 -23.04 10.90 -2.38
N GLY A 113 -21.92 10.42 -1.82
CA GLY A 113 -21.49 10.74 -0.46
C GLY A 113 -21.31 12.25 -0.24
N THR A 114 -22.06 12.81 0.71
CA THR A 114 -21.83 14.20 1.15
C THR A 114 -20.48 14.33 1.85
N ARG A 115 -19.98 15.56 2.03
CA ARG A 115 -18.74 15.83 2.78
C ARG A 115 -18.67 15.11 4.14
N ARG A 116 -19.79 15.09 4.89
CA ARG A 116 -19.86 14.35 6.16
C ARG A 116 -19.74 12.85 5.95
N GLY A 117 -20.41 12.32 4.92
CA GLY A 117 -20.28 10.93 4.49
C GLY A 117 -18.83 10.55 4.15
N LEU A 118 -18.10 11.42 3.45
CA LEU A 118 -16.68 11.19 3.15
C LEU A 118 -15.79 11.21 4.41
N CYS A 119 -16.08 12.09 5.37
CA CYS A 119 -15.39 12.04 6.66
C CYS A 119 -15.65 10.71 7.38
N PHE A 120 -16.90 10.22 7.38
CA PHE A 120 -17.21 8.90 7.95
C PHE A 120 -16.52 7.77 7.19
N ALA A 121 -16.51 7.80 5.86
CA ALA A 121 -15.79 6.82 5.05
C ALA A 121 -14.29 6.79 5.39
N ALA A 122 -13.64 7.95 5.44
CA ALA A 122 -12.24 8.06 5.83
C ALA A 122 -12.00 7.47 7.23
N MET A 123 -12.84 7.81 8.22
CA MET A 123 -12.73 7.24 9.56
C MET A 123 -12.91 5.72 9.57
N VAL A 124 -13.90 5.19 8.84
CA VAL A 124 -14.19 3.75 8.80
C VAL A 124 -12.97 2.98 8.29
N ILE A 125 -12.38 3.37 7.16
CA ILE A 125 -11.24 2.63 6.61
C ILE A 125 -9.95 2.86 7.40
N LEU A 126 -9.68 4.09 7.87
CA LEU A 126 -8.47 4.40 8.64
C LEU A 126 -8.47 3.81 10.05
N LEU A 127 -9.65 3.54 10.63
CA LEU A 127 -9.79 2.94 11.96
C LEU A 127 -10.19 1.45 11.90
N SER A 128 -10.33 0.87 10.71
CA SER A 128 -10.67 -0.54 10.53
C SER A 128 -9.54 -1.42 11.09
N HIS A 129 -9.86 -2.23 12.10
CA HIS A 129 -8.87 -3.08 12.77
C HIS A 129 -8.28 -4.11 11.81
N GLU A 130 -9.13 -4.87 11.09
CA GLU A 130 -8.70 -5.91 10.16
C GLU A 130 -7.84 -5.36 9.02
N PHE A 131 -8.22 -4.20 8.47
CA PHE A 131 -7.46 -3.55 7.40
C PHE A 131 -6.09 -3.07 7.90
N ASN A 132 -6.04 -2.49 9.09
CA ASN A 132 -4.78 -2.01 9.67
C ASN A 132 -3.89 -3.13 10.21
N ALA A 133 -4.45 -4.28 10.61
CA ALA A 133 -3.68 -5.43 11.06
C ALA A 133 -2.73 -5.96 9.97
N ILE A 134 -3.08 -5.77 8.70
CA ILE A 134 -2.26 -6.26 7.58
C ILE A 134 -1.08 -5.34 7.29
N ARG A 135 -1.09 -4.08 7.75
CA ARG A 135 0.03 -3.13 7.58
C ARG A 135 1.34 -3.58 8.23
N GLN A 136 1.28 -4.53 9.17
CA GLN A 136 2.47 -5.11 9.79
C GLN A 136 3.15 -6.16 8.91
N TYR A 137 2.48 -6.62 7.85
CA TYR A 137 2.96 -7.67 6.97
C TYR A 137 3.44 -7.10 5.65
N ILE A 138 4.55 -7.66 5.17
CA ILE A 138 4.98 -7.52 3.78
C ILE A 138 4.31 -8.62 2.97
N VAL A 139 3.27 -8.24 2.24
CA VAL A 139 2.42 -9.17 1.48
C VAL A 139 1.87 -8.50 0.23
N ARG A 140 1.75 -9.28 -0.84
CA ARG A 140 1.16 -8.81 -2.11
C ARG A 140 -0.30 -8.35 -1.99
N ASP A 141 -0.98 -8.77 -0.93
CA ASP A 141 -2.41 -8.54 -0.68
C ASP A 141 -2.77 -7.05 -0.63
N HIS A 142 -1.85 -6.20 -0.15
CA HIS A 142 -1.99 -4.75 -0.23
C HIS A 142 -2.22 -4.30 -1.68
N GLY A 143 -1.43 -4.82 -2.61
CA GLY A 143 -1.55 -4.54 -4.04
C GLY A 143 -2.74 -5.22 -4.72
N PHE A 144 -3.27 -6.32 -4.17
CA PHE A 144 -4.50 -6.93 -4.66
C PHE A 144 -5.75 -6.08 -4.34
N TRP A 145 -5.71 -5.32 -3.25
CA TRP A 145 -6.82 -4.43 -2.83
C TRP A 145 -6.78 -3.02 -3.42
N ALA A 146 -5.60 -2.60 -3.89
CA ALA A 146 -5.34 -1.29 -4.47
C ALA A 146 -5.89 -1.15 -5.90
#